data_AF-A0A7X6UCB5-F1
#
_entry.id   AF-A0A7X6UCB5-F1
#
_cell.length_a   1.000
_cell.length_b   1.000
_cell.length_c   1.000
_cell.angle_alpha   90.00
_cell.angle_beta   90.00
_cell.angle_gamma   90.00
#
_symmetry.space_group_name_H-M   'P 1'
#
loop_
_entity.id
_entity.type
_entity.pdbx_description
1 polymer ?
#
loop_
_entity_poly.entity_id
_entity_poly.type
_entity_poly.pdbx_seq_one_letter_code
_entity_poly.pdbx_strand_id
1 'polypeptide(L)' 'MNGIFALIIIVAIILALVGGFVEAVNFLLWVGLVLLVVAIIAWLLRSIAGSRR' A
#
# COMPACT_ATOMS: atom_id res chain seq x y z
N MET A 1 -15.51 30.96 -22.21
CA MET A 1 -14.91 30.07 -21.20
C MET A 1 -14.48 28.82 -21.93
N ASN A 2 -13.19 28.72 -22.23
CA ASN A 2 -12.69 27.84 -23.29
C ASN A 2 -12.69 26.38 -22.81
N GLY A 3 -13.21 25.45 -23.63
CA GLY A 3 -13.30 24.02 -23.28
C GLY A 3 -11.96 23.38 -22.89
N ILE A 4 -10.85 23.92 -23.40
CA ILE A 4 -9.49 23.52 -23.02
C ILE A 4 -9.22 23.74 -21.52
N PHE A 5 -9.69 24.85 -20.96
CA PHE A 5 -9.48 25.19 -19.55
C PHE A 5 -10.24 24.25 -18.62
N ALA A 6 -11.48 23.90 -18.99
CA ALA A 6 -12.29 22.93 -18.27
C ALA A 6 -11.66 21.52 -18.28
N LEU A 7 -11.13 21.11 -19.44
CA LEU A 7 -10.44 19.82 -19.58
C LEU A 7 -9.22 19.71 -18.65
N ILE A 8 -8.38 20.75 -18.60
CA ILE A 8 -7.16 20.76 -17.77
C ILE A 8 -7.52 20.61 -16.29
N ILE A 9 -8.56 21.30 -15.82
CA ILE A 9 -9.02 21.21 -14.42
C ILE A 9 -9.49 19.79 -14.11
N ILE A 10 -10.27 19.17 -15.00
CA ILE A 10 -10.77 17.80 -14.81
C ILE A 10 -9.61 16.80 -14.74
N VAL A 11 -8.66 16.89 -15.67
CA VAL A 11 -7.48 16.00 -15.69
C VAL A 11 -6.62 16.21 -14.44
N ALA A 12 -6.41 17.45 -14.01
CA ALA A 12 -5.65 17.75 -12.78
C ALA A 12 -6.29 17.10 -11.54
N ILE A 13 -7.62 17.12 -11.42
CA ILE A 13 -8.33 16.48 -10.32
C ILE A 13 -8.14 14.95 -10.36
N ILE A 14 -8.30 14.33 -11.54
CA ILE A 14 -8.11 12.90 -11.71
C ILE A 14 -6.68 12.51 -11.33
N LEU A 15 -5.68 13.24 -11.82
CA LEU A 15 -4.27 12.97 -11.53
C LEU A 15 -3.93 13.18 -10.05
N ALA A 16 -4.51 14.19 -9.40
CA ALA A 16 -4.31 14.42 -7.96
C ALA A 16 -4.88 13.27 -7.12
N LEU A 17 -6.07 12.77 -7.48
CA LEU A 17 -6.68 11.61 -6.81
C LEU A 17 -5.86 10.35 -7.07
N VAL A 18 -5.56 10.03 -8.33
CA VAL A 18 -4.80 8.83 -8.71
C VAL A 18 -3.40 8.84 -8.09
N GLY A 19 -2.71 9.98 -8.07
CA GLY A 19 -1.41 10.13 -7.41
C GLY A 19 -1.48 9.82 -5.92
N GLY A 20 -2.50 10.32 -5.21
CA GLY A 20 -2.73 9.99 -3.81
C GLY A 20 -3.04 8.50 -3.58
N PHE A 21 -3.81 7.87 -4.46
CA PHE A 21 -4.10 6.44 -4.38
C PHE A 21 -2.86 5.56 -4.63
N VAL A 22 -1.97 5.95 -5.55
CA VAL A 22 -0.72 5.22 -5.81
C VAL A 22 0.18 5.20 -4.57
N GLU A 23 0.32 6.34 -3.88
CA GLU A 23 1.08 6.42 -2.63
C GLU A 23 0.44 5.59 -1.52
N ALA A 24 -0.89 5.62 -1.39
CA ALA A 24 -1.61 4.80 -0.42
C ALA A 24 -1.43 3.30 -0.68
N VAL A 25 -1.47 2.87 -1.95
CA VAL A 25 -1.22 1.47 -2.35
C VAL A 25 0.23 1.08 -2.04
N ASN A 26 1.22 1.92 -2.36
CA ASN A 26 2.62 1.64 -2.07
C ASN A 26 2.87 1.52 -0.54
N PHE A 27 2.28 2.41 0.25
CA PHE A 27 2.29 2.31 1.71
C PHE A 27 1.71 0.98 2.20
N LEU A 28 0.53 0.60 1.70
CA LEU A 28 -0.12 -0.69 2.04
C LEU A 28 0.74 -1.89 1.65
N LEU A 29 1.40 -1.85 0.49
CA LEU A 29 2.31 -2.91 0.04
C LEU A 29 3.51 -3.04 0.97
N TRP A 30 4.13 -1.92 1.36
CA TRP A 30 5.22 -1.91 2.34
C TRP A 30 4.79 -2.44 3.70
N VAL A 31 3.68 -1.97 4.24
CA VAL A 31 3.13 -2.44 5.51
C VAL A 31 2.81 -3.94 5.44
N GLY A 32 2.17 -4.39 4.36
CA GLY A 32 1.86 -5.79 4.12
C GLY A 32 3.12 -6.66 4.06
N LEU A 33 4.18 -6.19 3.40
CA LEU A 33 5.46 -6.89 3.33
C LEU A 33 6.12 -7.01 4.71
N VAL A 34 6.14 -5.92 5.49
CA VAL A 34 6.68 -5.92 6.85
C VAL A 34 5.90 -6.88 7.74
N LEU A 35 4.57 -6.85 7.69
CA LEU A 35 3.72 -7.78 8.44
C LEU A 35 3.96 -9.23 8.04
N LEU A 36 4.17 -9.50 6.75
CA LEU A 36 4.51 -10.83 6.25
C LEU A 36 5.84 -11.33 6.81
N VAL A 37 6.86 -10.47 6.86
CA VAL A 37 8.16 -10.80 7.50
C VAL A 37 7.97 -11.12 8.98
N VAL A 38 7.22 -10.29 9.71
CA VAL A 38 6.93 -10.53 11.14
C VAL A 38 6.16 -11.83 11.36
N ALA A 39 5.16 -12.11 10.52
CA ALA A 39 4.38 -13.33 10.57
C ALA A 39 5.26 -14.58 10.36
N ILE A 40 6.18 -14.53 9.40
CA ILE A 40 7.15 -15.61 9.15
C ILE A 40 8.04 -15.81 10.39
N ILE A 41 8.58 -14.74 10.96
CA ILE A 41 9.42 -14.82 12.17
C ILE A 41 8.64 -15.45 13.32
N ALA A 42 7.43 -14.94 13.61
CA ALA A 42 6.58 -15.47 14.67
C ALA A 42 6.22 -16.95 14.44
N TRP A 43 5.93 -17.33 13.20
CA TRP A 43 5.63 -18.71 12.83
C TRP A 43 6.83 -19.64 13.02
N LEU A 44 8.03 -19.23 12.62
CA LEU A 44 9.27 -19.99 12.81
C LEU A 44 9.57 -20.18 14.30
N LEU A 45 9.49 -19.09 15.09
CA LEU A 45 9.69 -19.15 16.53
C LEU A 45 8.70 -20.11 17.19
N ARG A 46 7.42 -20.06 16.80
CA ARG A 46 6.39 -21.00 17.28
C ARG A 46 6.70 -22.45 16.89
N SER A 47 7.13 -22.67 15.65
CA SER A 47 7.43 -24.01 15.13
C SER A 47 8.56 -24.68 15.91
N ILE A 48 9.60 -23.92 16.26
CA ILE A 48 10.76 -24.43 17.02
C ILE A 48 10.44 -24.57 18.52
N ALA A 49 9.76 -23.59 19.11
CA ALA A 49 9.46 -23.57 20.55
C ALA A 49 8.41 -24.61 20.98
N GLY A 50 7.59 -25.12 20.05
CA GLY A 50 6.55 -26.12 20.33
C GLY A 50 7.04 -27.53 20.68
N SER A 51 8.34 -27.84 20.51
CA SER A 51 8.92 -29.18 20.71
C SER A 51 9.43 -29.45 22.13
N ARG A 52 8.72 -28.98 23.17
CA ARG A 52 9.13 -29.23 24.58
C ARG A 52 7.98 -29.61 25.51
N ARG A 53 7.14 -30.55 25.09
CA ARG A 53 6.35 -31.42 25.96
C ARG A 53 6.35 -32.84 25.41
#